data_AF-A0AB37GC35-F1
#
_entry.id   AF-A0AB37GC35-F1
#
_cell.length_a   1.000
_cell.length_b   1.000
_cell.length_c   1.000
_cell.angle_alpha   90.00
_cell.angle_beta   90.00
_cell.angle_gamma   90.00
#
_symmetry.space_group_name_H-M   'P 1'
#
loop_
_entity.id
_entity.type
_entity.pdbx_description
1 polymer ?
#
loop_
_entity_poly.entity_id
_entity_poly.type
_entity_poly.pdbx_seq_one_letter_code
_entity_poly.pdbx_strand_id
1 'polypeptide(L)'
;MRLIIPIEPKPQSRPRASVRGRHATVYEDGKMVAWRKKCTELVRQLYDGPYFDGPIKVDMTFYMPAPKPMSEPPKPRSKAKKVQEYNDFVNARIYVDKKPDLDNLEKAVYDSISKAGVVWADDNIIVEHTTRKVYSPRPRIEIELEEIS
;
A
#
# COMPACT_ATOMS: atom_id res chain seq x y z
N MET A 1 -11.95 11.86 5.39
CA MET A 1 -12.36 10.45 5.59
C MET A 1 -11.12 9.58 5.73
N ARG A 2 -11.11 8.52 6.56
CA ARG A 2 -9.95 7.62 6.72
C ARG A 2 -10.33 6.16 6.49
N LEU A 3 -9.58 5.48 5.63
CA LEU A 3 -9.69 4.07 5.32
C LEU A 3 -8.40 3.34 5.73
N ILE A 4 -8.53 2.22 6.44
CA ILE A 4 -7.40 1.35 6.81
C ILE A 4 -7.58 -0.01 6.16
N ILE A 5 -6.64 -0.41 5.31
CA ILE A 5 -6.65 -1.71 4.63
C ILE A 5 -5.61 -2.61 5.33
N PRO A 6 -6.03 -3.63 6.11
CA PRO A 6 -5.15 -4.48 6.91
C PRO A 6 -4.49 -5.57 6.06
N ILE A 7 -3.74 -5.16 5.04
CA ILE A 7 -2.98 -6.03 4.15
C ILE A 7 -1.55 -5.51 4.00
N GLU A 8 -0.58 -6.42 3.87
CA GLU A 8 0.78 -6.04 3.54
C GLU A 8 0.81 -5.32 2.18
N PRO A 9 1.39 -4.10 2.08
CA PRO A 9 1.45 -3.39 0.82
C PRO A 9 2.27 -4.16 -0.23
N LYS A 10 1.78 -4.18 -1.47
CA LYS A 10 2.45 -4.87 -2.57
C LYS A 10 2.52 -3.96 -3.79
N PRO A 11 3.69 -3.83 -4.44
CA PRO A 11 3.81 -3.02 -5.63
C PRO A 11 3.12 -3.69 -6.81
N GLN A 12 2.58 -2.88 -7.70
CA GLN A 12 2.06 -3.31 -8.98
C GLN A 12 3.13 -4.09 -9.76
N SER A 13 2.81 -5.34 -10.13
CA SER A 13 3.69 -6.12 -11.01
C SER A 13 3.57 -5.65 -12.45
N ARG A 14 4.69 -5.61 -13.18
CA ARG A 14 4.65 -5.37 -14.63
C ARG A 14 4.01 -6.58 -15.34
N PRO A 15 3.17 -6.35 -16.37
CA PRO A 15 2.66 -7.44 -17.20
C PRO A 15 3.82 -8.27 -17.77
N ARG A 16 3.67 -9.59 -17.75
CA ARG A 16 4.66 -10.51 -18.32
C ARG A 16 4.16 -11.01 -19.66
N ALA A 17 5.05 -11.04 -20.64
CA ALA A 17 4.78 -11.68 -21.92
C ALA A 17 5.39 -13.09 -21.94
N SER A 18 4.65 -14.05 -22.45
CA SER A 18 5.15 -15.38 -22.78
C SER A 18 4.67 -15.78 -24.17
N VAL A 19 5.50 -16.52 -24.91
CA VAL A 19 5.15 -17.06 -26.22
C VAL A 19 5.05 -18.57 -26.11
N ARG A 20 3.93 -19.14 -26.55
CA ARG A 20 3.74 -20.59 -26.68
C ARG A 20 3.41 -20.90 -28.14
N GLY A 21 4.35 -21.50 -28.85
CA GLY A 21 4.22 -21.71 -30.29
C GLY A 21 4.15 -20.37 -31.03
N ARG A 22 3.07 -20.13 -31.79
CA ARG A 22 2.84 -18.88 -32.53
C ARG A 22 1.98 -17.85 -31.78
N HIS A 23 1.60 -18.13 -30.53
CA HIS A 23 0.71 -17.26 -29.75
C HIS A 23 1.47 -16.59 -28.61
N ALA A 24 1.45 -15.25 -28.60
CA ALA A 24 1.90 -14.45 -27.47
C ALA A 24 0.74 -14.22 -26.50
N THR A 25 1.00 -14.39 -25.20
CA THR A 25 0.05 -14.10 -24.12
C THR A 25 0.71 -13.16 -23.13
N VAL A 26 0.01 -12.09 -22.78
CA VAL A 26 0.38 -11.18 -21.70
C VAL A 26 -0.44 -11.54 -20.48
N TYR A 27 0.20 -11.75 -19.34
CA TYR A 27 -0.46 -12.11 -18.09
C TYR A 27 0.14 -11.36 -16.90
N GLU A 28 -0.69 -11.10 -15.90
CA GLU A 28 -0.25 -10.57 -14.61
C GLU A 28 0.26 -11.70 -13.70
N ASP A 29 1.17 -11.39 -12.78
CA ASP A 29 1.59 -12.36 -11.79
C ASP A 29 0.42 -12.84 -10.92
N GLY A 30 0.23 -14.16 -10.80
CA GLY A 30 -0.89 -14.73 -10.06
C GLY A 30 -0.94 -14.28 -8.60
N LYS A 31 0.22 -14.01 -7.96
CA LYS A 31 0.24 -13.45 -6.60
C LYS A 31 -0.18 -11.99 -6.59
N MET A 32 0.02 -11.23 -7.67
CA MET A 32 -0.48 -9.86 -7.78
C MET A 32 -2.00 -9.86 -7.98
N VAL A 33 -2.51 -10.73 -8.86
CA VAL A 33 -3.96 -10.91 -9.06
C VAL A 33 -4.67 -11.25 -7.74
N ALA A 34 -4.12 -12.21 -6.98
CA ALA A 34 -4.68 -12.60 -5.69
C ALA A 34 -4.63 -11.46 -4.65
N TRP A 35 -3.52 -10.73 -4.60
CA TRP A 35 -3.39 -9.57 -3.71
C TRP A 35 -4.39 -8.47 -4.06
N ARG A 36 -4.52 -8.13 -5.34
CA ARG A 36 -5.45 -7.11 -5.85
C ARG A 36 -6.90 -7.47 -5.54
N LYS A 37 -7.28 -8.73 -5.77
CA LYS A 37 -8.62 -9.24 -5.42
C LYS A 37 -8.90 -9.05 -3.93
N LYS A 38 -7.97 -9.46 -3.06
CA LYS A 38 -8.10 -9.30 -1.61
C LYS A 38 -8.17 -7.83 -1.20
N CYS A 39 -7.34 -6.96 -1.77
CA CYS A 39 -7.36 -5.52 -1.49
C CYS A 39 -8.72 -4.91 -1.88
N THR A 40 -9.23 -5.21 -3.08
CA THR A 40 -10.55 -4.77 -3.54
C THR A 40 -11.68 -5.25 -2.62
N GLU A 41 -11.66 -6.51 -2.17
CA GLU A 41 -12.64 -7.04 -1.21
C GLU A 41 -12.58 -6.32 0.13
N LEU A 42 -11.37 -6.06 0.65
CA LEU A 42 -11.19 -5.29 1.89
C LEU A 42 -11.69 -3.85 1.76
N VAL A 43 -11.46 -3.18 0.63
CA VAL A 43 -12.02 -1.84 0.37
C VAL A 43 -13.55 -1.88 0.44
N ARG A 44 -14.19 -2.84 -0.23
CA ARG A 44 -15.66 -2.98 -0.18
C ARG A 44 -16.22 -3.25 1.22
N GLN A 45 -15.47 -3.98 2.04
CA GLN A 45 -15.91 -4.36 3.38
C GLN A 45 -15.68 -3.28 4.43
N LEU A 46 -14.59 -2.51 4.29
CA LEU A 46 -14.11 -1.59 5.32
C LEU A 46 -14.43 -0.13 5.00
N TYR A 47 -14.83 0.18 3.77
CA TYR A 47 -15.20 1.53 3.39
C TYR A 47 -16.64 1.87 3.82
N ASP A 48 -16.78 2.90 4.63
CA ASP A 48 -18.04 3.44 5.15
C ASP A 48 -18.21 4.94 4.87
N GLY A 49 -17.42 5.48 3.94
CA GLY A 49 -17.40 6.90 3.58
C GLY A 49 -18.36 7.28 2.45
N PRO A 50 -18.41 8.58 2.08
CA PRO A 50 -19.20 9.05 0.96
C PRO A 50 -18.65 8.54 -0.38
N TYR A 51 -19.46 8.55 -1.42
CA TYR A 51 -18.94 8.35 -2.78
C TYR A 51 -18.39 9.68 -3.31
N PHE A 52 -17.21 9.65 -3.94
CA PHE A 52 -16.56 10.82 -4.52
C PHE A 52 -16.73 10.83 -6.04
N ASP A 53 -17.23 11.96 -6.57
CA ASP A 53 -17.43 12.21 -8.02
C ASP A 53 -16.81 13.56 -8.45
N GLY A 54 -16.10 14.22 -7.55
CA GLY A 54 -15.38 15.48 -7.76
C GLY A 54 -13.89 15.37 -7.41
N PRO A 55 -13.10 16.43 -7.62
CA PRO A 55 -11.67 16.42 -7.33
C PRO A 55 -11.39 16.09 -5.86
N ILE A 56 -10.43 15.18 -5.62
CA ILE A 56 -10.04 14.78 -4.27
C ILE A 56 -8.53 14.90 -4.05
N LYS A 57 -8.18 15.09 -2.78
CA LYS A 57 -6.84 14.92 -2.24
C LYS A 57 -6.74 13.58 -1.52
N VAL A 58 -5.62 12.89 -1.72
CA VAL A 58 -5.32 11.58 -1.09
C VAL A 58 -4.00 11.61 -0.33
N ASP A 59 -4.05 11.39 0.98
CA ASP A 59 -2.84 11.17 1.79
C ASP A 59 -2.70 9.68 2.12
N MET A 60 -1.63 9.04 1.66
CA MET A 60 -1.41 7.60 1.76
C MET A 60 -0.14 7.26 2.54
N THR A 61 -0.27 6.38 3.55
CA THR A 61 0.86 5.82 4.28
C THR A 61 0.91 4.31 4.14
N PHE A 62 2.00 3.81 3.56
CA PHE A 62 2.31 2.40 3.48
C PHE A 62 3.13 1.96 4.70
N TYR A 63 2.56 1.06 5.50
CA TYR A 63 3.26 0.42 6.61
C TYR A 63 3.84 -0.91 6.13
N MET A 64 5.15 -0.97 5.94
CA MET A 64 5.88 -2.11 5.38
C MET A 64 6.48 -2.98 6.50
N PRO A 65 6.62 -4.30 6.28
CA PRO A 65 7.40 -5.15 7.18
C PRO A 65 8.88 -4.75 7.15
N ALA A 66 9.52 -4.74 8.31
CA ALA A 66 10.96 -4.49 8.41
C ALA A 66 11.78 -5.77 8.21
N PRO A 67 13.03 -5.64 7.71
CA PRO A 67 14.00 -6.72 7.73
C PRO A 67 14.19 -7.28 9.14
N LYS A 68 14.44 -8.59 9.24
CA LYS A 68 14.59 -9.31 10.53
C LYS A 68 15.51 -8.60 11.55
N PRO A 69 16.69 -8.07 11.16
CA PRO A 69 17.56 -7.39 12.13
C PRO A 69 16.93 -6.15 12.77
N MET A 70 16.03 -5.46 12.07
CA MET A 70 15.34 -4.26 12.56
C MET A 70 14.10 -4.62 13.38
N SER A 71 13.39 -5.70 13.01
CA SER A 71 12.18 -6.15 13.71
C SER A 71 12.43 -7.02 14.93
N GLU A 72 13.67 -7.49 15.15
CA GLU A 72 14.04 -8.23 16.34
C GLU A 72 14.08 -7.34 17.60
N PRO A 73 13.34 -7.68 18.67
CA PRO A 73 13.41 -6.95 19.93
C PRO A 73 14.82 -6.93 20.52
N PRO A 74 15.28 -5.79 21.08
CA PRO A 74 16.59 -5.69 21.69
C PRO A 74 16.69 -6.59 22.93
N LYS A 75 17.81 -7.30 23.05
CA LYS A 75 18.18 -8.05 24.28
C LYS A 75 18.49 -7.08 25.42
N PRO A 76 18.39 -7.49 26.71
CA PRO A 76 18.66 -6.61 27.86
C PRO A 76 20.03 -5.90 27.86
N ARG A 77 21.05 -6.50 27.22
CA ARG A 77 22.41 -5.94 27.11
C ARG A 77 22.69 -5.23 25.77
N SER A 78 21.65 -4.90 25.01
CA SER A 78 21.81 -4.25 23.70
C SER A 78 22.30 -2.81 23.87
N LYS A 79 23.07 -2.33 22.88
CA LYS A 79 23.50 -0.93 22.82
C LYS A 79 22.28 0.00 22.76
N ALA A 80 22.35 1.17 23.40
CA ALA A 80 21.27 2.17 23.40
C ALA A 80 20.76 2.51 21.99
N LYS A 81 21.67 2.61 21.01
CA LYS A 81 21.32 2.82 19.59
C LYS A 81 20.34 1.77 19.05
N LYS A 82 20.51 0.49 19.44
CA LYS A 82 19.64 -0.60 18.97
C LYS A 82 18.25 -0.53 19.61
N VAL A 83 18.19 -0.14 20.89
CA VAL A 83 16.93 0.08 21.59
C VAL A 83 16.16 1.24 20.95
N GLN A 84 16.87 2.34 20.64
CA GLN A 84 16.29 3.49 19.96
C GLN A 84 15.77 3.12 18.57
N GLU A 85 16.57 2.44 17.75
CA GLU A 85 16.15 1.97 16.41
C GLU A 85 14.90 1.08 16.49
N TYR A 86 14.84 0.15 17.44
CA TYR A 86 13.66 -0.70 17.63
C TYR A 86 12.44 0.12 18.06
N ASN A 87 12.59 1.10 18.95
CA ASN A 87 11.51 2.00 19.34
C ASN A 87 11.01 2.83 18.15
N ASP A 88 11.90 3.35 17.33
CA ASP A 88 11.54 4.09 16.12
C ASP A 88 10.81 3.18 15.12
N PHE A 89 11.22 1.92 14.97
CA PHE A 89 10.51 0.92 14.19
C PHE A 89 9.08 0.65 14.72
N VAL A 90 8.93 0.39 16.02
CA VAL A 90 7.61 0.11 16.63
C VAL A 90 6.65 1.29 16.47
N ASN A 91 7.18 2.52 16.51
CA ASN A 91 6.41 3.75 16.33
C ASN A 91 6.33 4.23 14.87
N ALA A 92 6.78 3.41 13.91
CA ALA A 92 6.75 3.71 12.48
C ALA A 92 7.44 5.03 12.07
N ARG A 93 8.57 5.35 12.72
CA ARG A 93 9.39 6.55 12.49
C ARG A 93 10.56 6.32 11.54
N ILE A 94 10.69 5.12 10.99
CA ILE A 94 11.76 4.76 10.05
C ILE A 94 11.17 4.65 8.65
N TYR A 95 11.62 5.52 7.74
CA TYR A 95 11.24 5.46 6.32
C TYR A 95 11.87 4.26 5.62
N VAL A 96 11.14 3.69 4.67
CA VAL A 96 11.66 2.61 3.81
C VAL A 96 12.41 3.23 2.64
N ASP A 97 13.74 3.20 2.69
CA ASP A 97 14.63 3.70 1.62
C ASP A 97 14.98 2.62 0.58
N LYS A 98 14.34 1.44 0.65
CA LYS A 98 14.51 0.30 -0.27
C LYS A 98 13.30 0.12 -1.16
N LYS A 99 13.41 -0.81 -2.12
CA LYS A 99 12.27 -1.28 -2.91
C LYS A 99 11.11 -1.70 -2.00
N PRO A 100 9.86 -1.57 -2.45
CA PRO A 100 9.45 -1.14 -3.80
C PRO A 100 9.30 0.38 -3.96
N ASP A 101 9.20 0.86 -5.19
CA ASP A 101 8.95 2.26 -5.50
C ASP A 101 7.53 2.68 -5.08
N LEU A 102 7.36 3.94 -4.68
CA LEU A 102 6.09 4.46 -4.15
C LEU A 102 4.98 4.42 -5.21
N ASP A 103 5.29 4.85 -6.43
CA ASP A 103 4.37 4.88 -7.58
C ASP A 103 3.70 3.51 -7.85
N ASN A 104 4.46 2.43 -7.73
CA ASN A 104 3.93 1.08 -7.93
C ASN A 104 3.05 0.63 -6.77
N LEU A 105 3.31 1.09 -5.55
CA LEU A 105 2.44 0.83 -4.40
C LEU A 105 1.12 1.60 -4.57
N GLU A 106 1.19 2.88 -4.93
CA GLU A 106 0.03 3.73 -5.19
C GLU A 106 -0.85 3.14 -6.28
N LYS A 107 -0.24 2.80 -7.42
CA LYS A 107 -0.94 2.19 -8.54
C LYS A 107 -1.72 0.93 -8.15
N ALA A 108 -1.11 0.06 -7.35
CA ALA A 108 -1.77 -1.16 -6.91
C ALA A 108 -3.00 -0.88 -6.05
N VAL A 109 -2.95 0.17 -5.21
CA VAL A 109 -4.06 0.59 -4.34
C VAL A 109 -5.15 1.27 -5.12
N TYR A 110 -4.82 2.26 -5.96
CA TYR A 110 -5.79 2.99 -6.78
C TYR A 110 -6.55 2.06 -7.71
N ASP A 111 -5.85 1.20 -8.47
CA ASP A 111 -6.51 0.20 -9.31
C ASP A 111 -7.48 -0.70 -8.48
N SER A 112 -7.12 -1.02 -7.23
CA SER A 112 -7.95 -1.83 -6.33
C SER A 112 -9.17 -1.08 -5.79
N ILE A 113 -9.06 0.22 -5.53
CA ILE A 113 -10.15 1.08 -5.07
C ILE A 113 -11.13 1.35 -6.21
N SER A 114 -10.65 1.75 -7.39
CA SER A 114 -11.50 1.95 -8.58
C SER A 114 -12.27 0.66 -8.91
N LYS A 115 -11.61 -0.50 -8.83
CA LYS A 115 -12.27 -1.80 -9.01
C LYS A 115 -13.28 -2.16 -7.92
N ALA A 116 -13.13 -1.61 -6.71
CA ALA A 116 -14.11 -1.81 -5.64
C ALA A 116 -15.44 -1.15 -6.00
N GLY A 117 -15.38 0.04 -6.62
CA GLY A 117 -16.54 0.78 -7.13
C GLY A 117 -17.40 1.43 -6.03
N VAL A 118 -16.89 1.51 -4.79
CA VAL A 118 -17.62 2.05 -3.63
C VAL A 118 -17.08 3.40 -3.15
N VAL A 119 -15.88 3.79 -3.59
CA VAL A 119 -15.21 5.04 -3.17
C VAL A 119 -15.31 6.08 -4.27
N TRP A 120 -14.92 5.72 -5.49
CA TRP A 120 -15.00 6.51 -6.72
C TRP A 120 -15.11 5.57 -7.93
N ALA A 121 -15.37 6.12 -9.12
CA ALA A 121 -15.40 5.37 -10.38
C ALA A 121 -13.98 5.10 -10.93
N ASP A 122 -13.16 6.14 -11.00
CA ASP A 122 -11.81 6.13 -11.55
C ASP A 122 -10.90 7.03 -10.69
N ASP A 123 -9.61 6.71 -10.60
CA ASP A 123 -8.62 7.47 -9.85
C ASP A 123 -8.21 8.78 -10.53
N ASN A 124 -8.72 9.07 -11.74
CA ASN A 124 -8.55 10.35 -12.42
C ASN A 124 -9.01 11.60 -11.64
N ILE A 125 -9.88 11.44 -10.64
CA ILE A 125 -10.35 12.54 -9.77
C ILE A 125 -9.34 12.90 -8.68
N ILE A 126 -8.28 12.10 -8.49
CA ILE A 126 -7.21 12.40 -7.55
C ILE A 126 -6.31 13.49 -8.16
N VAL A 127 -6.47 14.72 -7.68
CA VAL A 127 -5.73 15.88 -8.21
C VAL A 127 -4.56 16.30 -7.32
N GLU A 128 -4.58 15.88 -6.05
CA GLU A 128 -3.48 16.05 -5.11
C GLU A 128 -3.25 14.77 -4.33
N HIS A 129 -1.98 14.44 -4.05
CA HIS A 129 -1.67 13.32 -3.17
C HIS A 129 -0.34 13.51 -2.43
N THR A 130 -0.28 12.96 -1.21
CA THR A 130 0.97 12.81 -0.46
C THR A 130 1.16 11.36 -0.07
N THR A 131 2.29 10.78 -0.44
CA THR A 131 2.54 9.37 -0.16
C THR A 131 3.88 9.13 0.52
N ARG A 132 3.89 8.23 1.50
CA ARG A 132 5.12 7.77 2.17
C ARG A 132 5.06 6.28 2.50
N LYS A 133 6.24 5.68 2.70
CA LYS A 133 6.42 4.30 3.17
C LYS A 133 7.31 4.27 4.40
N VAL A 134 6.83 3.63 5.45
CA VAL A 134 7.53 3.48 6.73
C VAL A 134 7.52 2.02 7.17
N TYR A 135 8.55 1.61 7.90
CA TYR A 135 8.57 0.29 8.52
C TYR A 135 7.61 0.23 9.71
N SER A 136 6.95 -0.91 9.92
CA SER A 136 6.05 -1.11 11.04
C SER A 136 5.90 -2.60 11.40
N PRO A 137 5.67 -2.93 12.68
CA PRO A 137 5.37 -4.30 13.12
C PRO A 137 3.99 -4.78 12.63
N ARG A 138 3.11 -3.86 12.21
CA ARG A 138 1.78 -4.16 11.67
C ARG A 138 1.68 -3.64 10.24
N PRO A 139 1.96 -4.48 9.21
CA PRO A 139 1.80 -4.10 7.83
C PRO A 139 0.34 -3.78 7.49
N ARG A 140 0.13 -2.64 6.84
CA ARG A 140 -1.20 -2.13 6.44
C ARG A 140 -1.04 -0.93 5.50
N ILE A 141 -2.15 -0.49 4.93
CA ILE A 141 -2.25 0.73 4.13
C ILE A 141 -3.24 1.64 4.84
N GLU A 142 -2.86 2.88 5.06
CA GLU A 142 -3.75 3.90 5.59
C GLU A 142 -3.91 5.00 4.55
N ILE A 143 -5.16 5.38 4.31
CA ILE A 143 -5.55 6.31 3.26
C ILE A 143 -6.48 7.34 3.90
N GLU A 144 -6.15 8.61 3.72
CA GLU A 144 -7.02 9.72 4.06
C GLU A 144 -7.49 10.38 2.76
N LEU A 145 -8.79 10.60 2.67
CA LEU A 145 -9.49 11.13 1.50
C LEU A 145 -10.20 12.42 1.88
N GLU A 146 -10.01 13.46 1.08
CA GLU A 146 -10.61 14.77 1.26
C GLU A 146 -11.11 15.29 -0.09
N GLU A 147 -12.34 15.80 -0.14
CA GLU A 147 -12.86 16.48 -1.33
C GLU A 147 -12.27 17.90 -1.40
N ILE A 148 -11.79 18.28 -2.59
CA ILE A 148 -11.30 19.63 -2.84
C ILE A 148 -12.47 20.44 -3.40
N SER A 149 -12.84 21.49 -2.67
CA SER A 149 -13.91 22.43 -3.05
C SER A 149 -13.35 23.76 -3.54
#